data_AF-A0A9D6UN71-F1
#
_entry.id   AF-A0A9D6UN71-F1
#
_cell.length_a   1.000
_cell.length_b   1.000
_cell.length_c   1.000
_cell.angle_alpha   90.00
_cell.angle_beta   90.00
_cell.angle_gamma   90.00
#
_symmetry.space_group_name_H-M   'P 1'
#
loop_
_entity.id
_entity.type
_entity.pdbx_description
1 polymer ?
#
loop_
_entity_poly.entity_id
_entity_poly.type
_entity_poly.pdbx_seq_one_letter_code
_entity_poly.pdbx_strand_id
1 'polypeptide(L)'
;MTGLALIGVIVTAAFFLMTIEKMLLGPLMPKYNRLEDADLREIFCLGVLLVMILIIGVYPLPLLKVMEKTVTAILSGLLPALGGV
;
A
#
# COMPACT_ATOMS: atom_id res chain seq x y z
N MET A 1 8.37 -8.27 -20.00
CA MET A 1 7.99 -7.20 -19.05
C MET A 1 7.53 -7.73 -17.70
N THR A 2 6.72 -8.81 -17.64
CA THR A 2 6.25 -9.41 -16.37
C THR A 2 7.37 -9.87 -15.42
N GLY A 3 8.47 -10.41 -15.95
CA GLY A 3 9.62 -10.85 -15.14
C GLY A 3 10.31 -9.71 -14.37
N LEU A 4 10.43 -8.52 -14.96
CA LEU A 4 10.98 -7.34 -14.25
C LEU A 4 10.02 -6.84 -13.17
N ALA A 5 8.71 -6.89 -13.42
CA ALA A 5 7.71 -6.51 -12.42
C ALA A 5 7.74 -7.44 -11.19
N LEU A 6 7.93 -8.73 -11.40
CA LEU A 6 8.01 -9.73 -10.32
C LEU A 6 9.19 -9.45 -9.38
N ILE A 7 10.35 -9.06 -9.91
CA ILE A 7 11.54 -8.74 -9.09
C ILE A 7 11.21 -7.63 -8.09
N GLY A 8 10.49 -6.59 -8.51
CA GLY A 8 10.08 -5.49 -7.62
C GLY A 8 9.24 -5.99 -6.45
N VAL A 9 8.23 -6.82 -6.72
CA VAL A 9 7.35 -7.40 -5.69
C VAL A 9 8.14 -8.25 -4.70
N ILE A 10 9.05 -9.11 -5.19
CA ILE A 10 9.88 -9.98 -4.35
C ILE A 10 10.79 -9.15 -3.43
N VAL A 11 11.46 -8.13 -3.98
CA VAL A 11 12.36 -7.27 -3.19
C VAL A 11 11.60 -6.51 -2.12
N THR A 12 10.42 -5.95 -2.45
CA THR A 12 9.56 -5.27 -1.46
C THR A 12 9.14 -6.21 -0.34
N ALA A 13 8.69 -7.42 -0.65
CA ALA A 13 8.29 -8.40 0.36
C ALA A 13 9.47 -8.83 1.25
N ALA A 14 10.61 -9.14 0.65
CA ALA A 14 11.82 -9.53 1.38
C ALA A 14 12.29 -8.42 2.33
N PHE A 15 12.27 -7.16 1.88
CA PHE A 15 12.65 -6.02 2.70
C PHE A 15 11.69 -5.80 3.89
N PHE A 16 10.37 -5.96 3.67
CA PHE A 16 9.41 -5.86 4.77
C PHE A 16 9.62 -6.95 5.81
N LEU A 17 9.77 -8.20 5.39
CA LEU A 17 10.01 -9.32 6.32
C LEU A 17 11.30 -9.13 7.12
N MET A 18 12.39 -8.77 6.45
CA MET A 18 13.68 -8.50 7.09
C MET A 18 13.61 -7.35 8.09
N THR A 19 12.80 -6.33 7.81
CA THR A 19 12.60 -5.20 8.73
C THR A 19 11.78 -5.62 9.94
N ILE A 20 10.68 -6.35 9.73
CA ILE A 20 9.83 -6.85 10.81
C ILE A 20 10.61 -7.77 11.75
N GLU A 21 11.42 -8.68 11.19
CA GLU A 21 12.28 -9.58 11.97
C GLU A 21 13.24 -8.78 12.86
N LYS A 22 13.94 -7.79 12.30
CA LYS A 22 14.89 -6.98 13.07
C LYS A 22 14.23 -6.11 14.14
N MET A 23 13.02 -5.61 13.87
CA MET A 23 12.30 -4.72 14.78
C MET A 23 11.62 -5.48 15.92
N LEU A 24 10.99 -6.63 15.63
CA LEU A 24 10.19 -7.37 16.61
C LEU A 24 10.92 -8.55 17.26
N LEU A 25 11.82 -9.21 16.54
CA LEU A 25 12.54 -10.42 16.99
C LEU A 25 14.00 -10.15 17.38
N GLY A 26 14.49 -8.92 17.19
CA GLY A 26 15.85 -8.50 17.58
C GLY A 26 15.99 -8.19 19.07
N PRO A 27 17.23 -8.11 19.59
CA PRO A 27 17.47 -7.74 20.98
C PRO A 27 17.03 -6.29 21.26
N LEU A 28 16.26 -6.10 22.33
CA LEU A 28 15.81 -4.78 22.77
C LEU A 28 17.01 -3.89 23.11
N MET A 29 17.12 -2.74 22.44
CA MET A 29 18.18 -1.79 22.73
C MET A 29 17.91 -1.11 24.08
N PRO A 30 18.90 -0.95 24.97
CA PRO A 30 18.70 -0.36 26.30
C PRO A 30 18.18 1.09 26.26
N LYS A 31 18.37 1.79 25.13
CA LYS A 31 17.81 3.12 24.86
C LYS A 31 16.27 3.15 24.82
N TYR A 32 15.63 2.04 24.44
CA TYR A 32 14.18 1.96 24.25
C TYR A 32 13.45 1.27 25.41
N ASN A 33 14.18 0.87 26.46
CA ASN A 33 13.66 0.14 27.60
C ASN A 33 12.71 0.95 28.51
N ARG A 34 12.54 2.24 28.23
CA ARG A 34 11.66 3.18 28.95
C ARG A 34 10.51 3.70 28.07
N LEU A 35 10.37 3.18 26.85
CA LEU A 35 9.22 3.51 26.02
C LEU A 35 7.99 2.77 26.56
N GLU A 36 6.91 3.51 26.73
CA GLU A 36 5.62 2.96 27.13
C GLU A 36 4.95 2.31 25.90
N ASP A 37 4.08 1.32 26.15
CA ASP A 37 3.32 0.66 25.09
C ASP A 37 2.34 1.64 24.42
N ALA A 38 1.83 1.25 23.24
CA ALA A 38 0.93 2.09 22.44
C ALA A 38 -0.33 2.49 23.24
N ASP A 39 -0.62 3.79 23.27
CA ASP A 39 -1.81 4.35 23.92
C ASP A 39 -3.08 3.97 23.14
N LEU A 40 -4.23 3.92 23.82
CA LEU A 40 -5.53 3.63 23.22
C LEU A 40 -5.86 4.53 22.02
N ARG A 41 -5.40 5.80 22.03
CA ARG A 41 -5.57 6.72 20.90
C ARG A 41 -4.77 6.29 19.66
N GLU A 42 -3.56 5.77 19.86
CA GLU A 42 -2.69 5.32 18.76
C GLU A 42 -3.28 4.08 18.10
N ILE A 43 -3.74 3.12 18.91
CA ILE A 43 -4.40 1.90 18.42
C ILE A 43 -5.69 2.25 17.67
N PHE A 44 -6.47 3.23 18.16
CA PHE A 44 -7.68 3.66 17.48
C PHE A 44 -7.38 4.26 16.10
N CYS A 45 -6.40 5.15 15.99
CA CYS A 45 -5.98 5.73 14.71
C CYS A 45 -5.48 4.66 13.72
N LEU A 46 -4.64 3.72 14.19
CA LEU A 46 -4.17 2.60 13.38
C LEU A 46 -5.30 1.67 12.96
N GLY A 47 -6.26 1.41 13.85
CA GLY A 47 -7.44 0.58 13.59
C GLY A 47 -8.33 1.18 12.51
N VAL A 48 -8.64 2.48 12.59
CA VAL A 48 -9.43 3.17 11.55
C VAL A 48 -8.74 3.10 10.19
N LEU A 49 -7.42 3.31 10.16
CA LEU A 49 -6.65 3.21 8.92
C LEU A 49 -6.70 1.78 8.34
N LEU A 50 -6.52 0.77 9.19
CA LEU A 50 -6.58 -0.64 8.80
C LEU A 50 -7.96 -1.02 8.23
N VAL A 51 -9.04 -0.57 8.85
CA VAL A 51 -10.40 -0.78 8.34
C VAL A 51 -10.56 -0.18 6.95
N MET A 52 -10.04 1.03 6.71
CA MET A 52 -10.12 1.66 5.40
C MET A 52 -9.32 0.89 4.33
N ILE A 53 -8.13 0.38 4.68
CA ILE A 53 -7.32 -0.47 3.80
C ILE A 53 -8.08 -1.77 3.47
N LEU A 54 -8.70 -2.41 4.46
CA LEU A 54 -9.45 -3.65 4.25
C LEU A 54 -10.67 -3.44 3.35
N ILE A 55 -11.43 -2.35 3.54
CA ILE A 55 -12.59 -2.03 2.70
C ILE A 55 -12.17 -1.90 1.23
N ILE A 56 -11.10 -1.13 0.97
CA ILE A 56 -10.61 -0.91 -0.40
C ILE A 56 -9.99 -2.19 -0.97
N GLY A 57 -9.28 -2.96 -0.16
CA GLY A 57 -8.65 -4.22 -0.57
C GLY A 57 -9.65 -5.32 -0.94
N VAL A 58 -10.76 -5.44 -0.20
CA VAL A 58 -11.81 -6.43 -0.47
C VAL A 58 -12.77 -5.94 -1.56
N TYR A 59 -13.14 -4.65 -1.54
CA TYR A 59 -14.06 -4.05 -2.51
C TYR A 59 -13.47 -2.78 -3.16
N PRO A 60 -12.65 -2.94 -4.23
CA PRO A 60 -11.99 -1.81 -4.91
C PRO A 60 -12.91 -1.05 -5.89
N LEU A 61 -14.11 -1.58 -6.16
CA LEU A 61 -15.09 -0.98 -7.08
C LEU A 61 -15.43 0.51 -6.86
N PRO A 62 -15.60 1.04 -5.64
CA PRO A 62 -15.99 2.43 -5.45
C PRO A 62 -14.85 3.37 -5.86
N LEU A 63 -13.60 2.98 -5.62
CA LEU A 63 -12.44 3.73 -6.07
C LEU A 63 -12.30 3.67 -7.61
N LEU A 64 -12.48 2.48 -8.19
CA LEU A 64 -12.39 2.29 -9.65
C LEU A 64 -13.42 3.12 -10.41
N LYS A 65 -14.67 3.19 -9.94
CA LYS A 65 -15.74 3.98 -10.58
C LYS A 65 -15.44 5.49 -10.62
N VAL A 66 -14.72 6.00 -9.62
CA VAL A 66 -14.28 7.42 -9.61
C VAL A 66 -13.21 7.63 -10.67
N MET A 67 -12.27 6.70 -10.80
CA MET A 67 -11.18 6.80 -11.79
C MET A 67 -11.65 6.56 -13.23
N GLU A 68 -12.68 5.73 -13.43
CA GLU A 68 -13.19 5.34 -14.75
C GLU A 68 -13.48 6.55 -15.65
N LYS A 69 -14.15 7.59 -15.12
CA LYS A 69 -14.47 8.81 -15.89
C LYS A 69 -13.22 9.52 -16.40
N THR A 70 -12.20 9.64 -15.54
CA THR A 70 -10.94 10.30 -15.90
C THR A 70 -10.13 9.46 -16.87
N VAL A 71 -10.06 8.15 -16.66
CA VAL A 71 -9.34 7.23 -17.54
C VAL A 71 -9.97 7.21 -18.94
N THR A 72 -11.30 7.13 -19.04
CA THR A 72 -12.00 7.16 -20.34
C THR A 72 -11.83 8.51 -21.04
N ALA A 73 -11.86 9.64 -20.31
CA ALA A 73 -11.59 10.94 -20.88
C ALA A 73 -10.17 11.03 -21.47
N ILE A 74 -9.15 10.57 -20.74
CA ILE A 74 -7.77 10.54 -21.22
C ILE A 74 -7.63 9.63 -22.44
N LEU A 75 -8.21 8.42 -22.39
CA LEU A 75 -8.15 7.47 -23.50
C LEU A 75 -8.82 8.04 -24.76
N SER A 76 -9.97 8.70 -24.62
CA SER A 76 -10.69 9.35 -25.72
C SER A 76 -9.95 10.55 -26.32
N GLY A 77 -9.13 11.26 -25.52
CA GLY A 77 -8.31 12.37 -26.01
C GLY A 77 -7.00 11.90 -26.67
N LEU A 78 -6.52 10.72 -26.31
CA LEU A 78 -5.25 10.17 -26.81
C LEU A 78 -5.46 9.28 -28.06
N LEU A 79 -6.58 8.57 -28.17
CA LEU A 79 -6.96 7.76 -29.34
C LEU A 79 -6.87 8.52 -30.69
N PRO A 80 -7.36 9.77 -30.81
CA PRO A 80 -7.25 10.55 -32.05
C PRO A 80 -5.80 10.95 -32.39
N ALA A 81 -4.93 11.08 -31.39
CA ALA A 81 -3.54 11.52 -31.57
C ALA A 81 -2.59 10.39 -32.00
N LEU A 82 -2.99 9.13 -31.80
CA LEU A 82 -2.19 7.93 -32.16
C LEU A 82 -2.57 7.30 -33.51
N GLY A 83 -3.51 7.88 -34.27
CA GLY A 83 -3.76 7.50 -35.67
C GLY A 83 -4.53 6.20 -35.87
N GLY A 84 -5.76 6.12 -35.33
CA GLY A 84 -6.72 5.09 -35.71
C GLY A 84 -8.14 5.64 -35.70
N VAL A 85 -8.66 5.90 -36.92
CA VAL A 85 -10.05 6.26 -37.32
C VAL A 85 -10.81 7.19 -36.38
#